data_AF-A0A4Q3G190-F1
#
_entry.id   AF-A0A4Q3G190-F1
#
_cell.length_a   1.000
_cell.length_b   1.000
_cell.length_c   1.000
_cell.angle_alpha   90.00
_cell.angle_beta   90.00
_cell.angle_gamma   90.00
#
_symmetry.space_group_name_H-M   'P 1'
#
loop_
_entity.id
_entity.type
_entity.pdbx_description
1 polymer ?
#
loop_
_entity_poly.entity_id
_entity_poly.type
_entity_poly.pdbx_seq_one_letter_code
_entity_poly.pdbx_strand_id
1 'polypeptide(L)' 'MTSEELAIWQGPVFETAIDLFSPSRTMFESNFPMDKLSAGYRTLWNSFKRIARRYTENEKAEMFEHTACRTYDIAP' A
#
# COMPACT_ATOMS: atom_id res chain seq x y z
N MET A 1 13.04 11.62 2.58
CA MET A 1 13.24 10.18 2.84
C MET A 1 13.30 9.42 1.53
N THR A 2 14.14 8.40 1.44
CA THR A 2 14.12 7.41 0.36
C THR A 2 12.90 6.49 0.50
N SER A 3 12.59 5.70 -0.53
CA SER A 3 11.50 4.73 -0.45
C SER A 3 11.75 3.64 0.59
N GLU A 4 13.02 3.36 0.88
CA GLU A 4 13.43 2.37 1.88
C GLU A 4 13.25 2.91 3.29
N GLU A 5 13.73 4.12 3.56
CA GLU A 5 13.50 4.80 4.86
C GLU A 5 12.01 4.95 5.15
N LEU A 6 11.21 5.30 4.14
CA LEU A 6 9.76 5.45 4.29
C LEU A 6 9.07 4.11 4.57
N ALA A 7 9.48 3.04 3.88
CA ALA A 7 8.95 1.70 4.13
C ALA A 7 9.28 1.21 5.55
N ILE A 8 10.51 1.47 6.03
CA ILE A 8 10.90 1.13 7.41
C ILE A 8 10.04 1.90 8.41
N TRP A 9 9.81 3.19 8.17
CA TRP A 9 9.08 4.05 9.10
C TRP A 9 7.58 3.70 9.20
N GLN A 10 6.89 3.51 8.08
CA GLN A 10 5.44 3.24 8.08
C GLN A 10 5.10 1.74 8.11
N GLY A 11 6.04 0.87 7.74
CA GLY A 11 5.84 -0.58 7.60
C GLY A 11 5.11 -1.23 8.77
N PRO A 12 5.51 -1.01 10.03
CA PRO A 12 4.83 -1.63 11.18
C PRO A 12 3.33 -1.33 11.28
N VAL A 13 2.92 -0.11 10.91
CA VAL A 13 1.49 0.30 10.95
C VAL A 13 0.72 -0.40 9.84
N PHE A 14 1.27 -0.43 8.62
CA PHE A 14 0.64 -1.10 7.48
C PHE A 14 0.56 -2.62 7.70
N GLU A 15 1.65 -3.24 8.14
CA GLU A 15 1.70 -4.68 8.43
C GLU A 15 0.69 -5.07 9.50
N THR A 16 0.57 -4.27 10.58
CA THR A 16 -0.43 -4.51 11.63
C THR A 16 -1.85 -4.45 11.05
N ALA A 17 -2.16 -3.45 10.22
CA ALA A 17 -3.49 -3.34 9.60
C ALA A 17 -3.78 -4.53 8.66
N ILE A 18 -2.80 -4.94 7.85
CA ILE A 18 -2.94 -6.08 6.94
C ILE A 18 -3.09 -7.38 7.73
N ASP A 19 -2.35 -7.58 8.81
CA ASP A 19 -2.43 -8.79 9.63
C ASP A 19 -3.78 -8.87 10.38
N LEU A 20 -4.36 -7.74 10.79
CA LEU A 20 -5.66 -7.68 11.47
C LEU A 20 -6.84 -7.85 10.51
N PHE A 21 -6.74 -7.31 9.29
CA PHE A 21 -7.89 -7.23 8.38
C PHE A 21 -7.79 -8.14 7.15
N SER A 22 -6.63 -8.74 6.91
CA SER A 22 -6.23 -9.51 5.73
C SER A 22 -6.06 -8.67 4.45
N PRO A 23 -5.23 -9.13 3.49
CA PRO A 23 -5.03 -8.46 2.20
C PRO A 23 -6.31 -8.21 1.40
N SER A 24 -7.33 -9.06 1.51
CA SER A 24 -8.59 -8.94 0.76
C SER A 24 -9.55 -7.86 1.28
N ARG A 25 -9.17 -7.19 2.39
CA ARG A 25 -9.91 -6.07 2.99
C ARG A 25 -9.04 -4.83 3.24
N THR A 26 -7.83 -4.80 2.69
CA THR A 26 -6.94 -3.64 2.74
C THR A 26 -6.52 -3.23 1.34
N MET A 27 -6.21 -1.95 1.15
CA MET A 27 -5.69 -1.42 -0.12
C MET A 27 -4.65 -0.33 0.14
N PHE A 28 -3.65 -0.23 -0.72
CA PHE A 28 -2.73 0.89 -0.73
C PHE A 28 -3.34 2.05 -1.51
N GLU A 29 -3.21 3.26 -0.99
CA GLU A 29 -3.68 4.47 -1.64
C GLU A 29 -2.67 5.59 -1.45
N SER A 30 -2.74 6.60 -2.32
CA SER A 30 -1.96 7.82 -2.18
C SER A 30 -2.91 8.99 -1.98
N ASN A 31 -2.74 9.74 -0.89
CA ASN A 31 -3.51 10.94 -0.60
C ASN A 31 -2.88 12.16 -1.28
N PHE A 32 -2.38 11.99 -2.51
CA PHE A 32 -1.80 13.07 -3.28
C PHE A 32 -2.90 14.09 -3.64
N PRO A 33 -2.62 15.41 -3.54
CA PRO A 33 -1.29 16.01 -3.42
C PRO A 33 -0.81 16.26 -1.97
N MET A 34 -1.54 15.88 -0.92
CA MET A 34 -1.14 16.18 0.46
C MET A 34 0.14 15.43 0.87
N ASP A 35 0.31 14.20 0.41
CA ASP A 35 1.51 13.40 0.66
C ASP A 35 2.81 14.03 0.14
N LYS A 36 2.73 14.99 -0.80
CA LYS A 36 3.91 15.70 -1.31
C LYS A 36 4.68 16.44 -0.22
N LEU A 37 4.03 16.73 0.91
CA LEU A 37 4.64 17.35 2.09
C LEU A 37 5.62 16.39 2.79
N SER A 38 5.44 15.08 2.61
CA SER A 38 6.23 14.02 3.25
C SER A 38 7.18 13.32 2.26
N ALA A 39 6.67 12.93 1.08
CA ALA A 39 7.43 12.20 0.06
C ALA A 39 6.94 12.49 -1.36
N GLY A 40 7.82 12.32 -2.36
CA GLY A 40 7.42 12.37 -3.77
C GLY A 40 6.60 11.13 -4.18
N TYR A 41 5.75 11.28 -5.19
CA TYR A 41 4.79 10.23 -5.62
C TYR A 41 5.45 8.87 -5.85
N ARG A 42 6.52 8.85 -6.66
CA ARG A 42 7.29 7.63 -6.94
C ARG A 42 7.92 7.03 -5.69
N THR A 43 8.39 7.87 -4.77
CA THR A 43 8.98 7.41 -3.50
C THR A 43 7.93 6.72 -2.63
N LEU A 44 6.73 7.31 -2.52
CA LEU A 44 5.60 6.73 -1.79
C LEU A 44 5.19 5.38 -2.37
N TRP A 45 4.90 5.30 -3.68
CA TRP A 45 4.51 4.03 -4.29
C TRP A 45 5.58 2.94 -4.21
N ASN A 46 6.86 3.30 -4.33
CA ASN A 46 7.95 2.34 -4.13
C ASN A 46 8.07 1.89 -2.68
N SER A 47 7.67 2.71 -1.70
CA SER A 47 7.63 2.29 -0.30
C SER A 47 6.53 1.27 -0.04
N PHE A 48 5.34 1.43 -0.66
CA PHE A 48 4.27 0.42 -0.60
C PHE A 48 4.71 -0.92 -1.21
N LYS A 49 5.38 -0.89 -2.38
CA LYS A 49 5.94 -2.10 -3.00
C LYS A 49 6.96 -2.81 -2.12
N ARG A 50 7.76 -2.06 -1.35
CA ARG A 50 8.73 -2.63 -0.39
C ARG A 50 8.04 -3.30 0.78
N ILE A 51 7.02 -2.67 1.37
CA ILE A 51 6.19 -3.26 2.44
C ILE A 51 5.51 -4.53 1.93
N ALA A 52 4.94 -4.47 0.73
CA ALA A 52 4.24 -5.60 0.12
C ALA A 52 5.15 -6.78 -0.29
N ARG A 53 6.48 -6.67 -0.17
CA ARG A 53 7.44 -7.69 -0.63
C ARG A 53 7.24 -9.06 0.02
N ARG A 54 6.74 -9.09 1.26
CA ARG A 54 6.54 -10.34 2.03
C ARG A 54 5.30 -11.15 1.63
N TYR A 55 4.40 -10.57 0.83
CA TYR A 55 3.14 -11.19 0.44
C TYR A 55 3.26 -11.90 -0.91
N THR A 56 2.35 -12.82 -1.17
CA THR A 56 2.22 -13.53 -2.46
C THR A 56 1.72 -12.60 -3.57
N GLU A 57 1.86 -12.99 -4.83
CA GLU A 57 1.37 -12.19 -5.96
C GLU A 57 -0.15 -11.98 -5.92
N ASN A 58 -0.91 -12.99 -5.46
CA ASN A 58 -2.36 -12.85 -5.31
C ASN A 58 -2.71 -11.84 -4.21
N GLU A 59 -2.05 -11.90 -3.05
CA GLU A 59 -2.26 -10.93 -1.96
C GLU A 59 -1.84 -9.51 -2.35
N LYS A 60 -0.79 -9.36 -3.19
CA LYS A 60 -0.43 -8.07 -3.77
C LYS A 60 -1.53 -7.56 -4.69
N ALA A 61 -2.06 -8.39 -5.58
CA ALA A 61 -3.17 -8.00 -6.46
C ALA A 61 -4.39 -7.55 -5.65
N GLU A 62 -4.69 -8.21 -4.53
CA GLU A 62 -5.74 -7.78 -3.60
C GLU A 62 -5.49 -6.37 -3.06
N MET A 63 -4.28 -6.07 -2.58
CA MET A 63 -3.98 -4.77 -1.95
C MET A 63 -3.71 -3.63 -2.94
N PHE A 64 -3.33 -3.92 -4.17
CA PHE A 64 -3.03 -2.89 -5.18
C PHE A 64 -4.19 -2.62 -6.16
N GLU A 65 -5.18 -3.52 -6.25
CA GLU A 65 -6.22 -3.43 -7.29
C GLU A 65 -7.55 -4.03 -6.81
N HIS A 66 -7.62 -5.35 -6.58
CA HIS A 66 -8.90 -6.04 -6.50
C HIS A 66 -9.77 -5.61 -5.32
N THR A 67 -9.17 -5.29 -4.16
CA THR A 67 -9.95 -4.80 -3.02
C THR A 67 -10.61 -3.46 -3.34
N ALA A 68 -9.92 -2.57 -4.06
CA ALA A 68 -10.49 -1.31 -4.52
C ALA A 68 -11.61 -1.56 -5.54
N CYS A 69 -11.37 -2.43 -6.54
CA CYS A 69 -12.36 -2.79 -7.55
C CYS A 69 -13.66 -3.30 -6.93
N ARG A 70 -13.58 -4.25 -5.98
CA ARG A 70 -14.77 -4.77 -5.27
C ARG A 70 -15.44 -3.76 -4.36
N THR A 71 -14.67 -2.91 -3.68
CA THR A 71 -15.21 -1.93 -2.73
C THR A 71 -15.94 -0.80 -3.42
N TYR A 72 -15.40 -0.34 -4.55
CA TYR A 72 -15.94 0.81 -5.30
C TYR A 72 -16.78 0.41 -6.53
N ASP A 73 -16.98 -0.89 -6.76
CA ASP A 73 -17.72 -1.44 -7.91
C ASP A 73 -17.19 -0.92 -9.26
N ILE A 74 -15.87 -1.08 -9.46
CA ILE A 74 -15.18 -0.69 -10.70
C ILE A 74 -14.47 -1.89 -11.31
N ALA A 75 -14.27 -1.85 -12.63
CA ALA A 75 -13.50 -2.87 -13.32
C ALA A 75 -12.02 -2.85 -12.87
N PRO A 76 -11.34 -4.01 -12.83
CA PRO A 76 -9.89 -4.10 -12.74
C PRO A 76 -9.22 -3.41 -13.95
#